data_AF-A0AAU2R1I0-F1
#
_entry.id   AF-A0AAU2R1I0-F1
#
_cell.length_a   1.000
_cell.length_b   1.000
_cell.length_c   1.000
_cell.angle_alpha   90.00
_cell.angle_beta   90.00
_cell.angle_gamma   90.00
#
_symmetry.space_group_name_H-M   'P 1'
#
loop_
_entity.id
_entity.type
_entity.pdbx_description
1 polymer ?
#
loop_
_entity_poly.entity_id
_entity_poly.type
_entity_poly.pdbx_seq_one_letter_code
_entity_poly.pdbx_strand_id
1 'polypeptide(L)'
;MRASTALRSRRLILHALDMSVVSPAVGGRSTGERASAVTPAVTAQTAFDALYVYAAPSLVQQTYLLTGGRRLAFESTEFAFHQAWEHWPEVACDADPVGWVRERAHEYALSPWQRFRWLVARPDPSPGDPVWQALLALHPRHRRAVVLCDGLGLSVGEAAAEMQAGTPATRNRLLHARAALHDRLRQEDRRSDEDWDDNRREDEDASASQAWIRRRLEQTQASTLAQPWSVRAGSERRTRALTRTVALATAALVALIAFTLATTPGHYEPVDCPSTADGRAERDTRGARQHECAREVSSRSRHLTPAGCLEEAAGQ
;
A
#
# COMPACT_ATOMS: atom_id res chain seq x y z
N MET A 1 -1.52 -11.99 22.28
CA MET A 1 -2.18 -12.74 21.18
C MET A 1 -1.62 -12.51 19.78
N ARG A 2 -0.75 -11.51 19.52
CA ARG A 2 0.13 -11.42 18.31
C ARG A 2 0.94 -12.71 18.04
N ALA A 3 1.09 -13.55 19.06
CA ALA A 3 1.81 -14.80 19.02
C ALA A 3 1.15 -15.87 18.15
N SER A 4 -0.17 -15.93 17.96
CA SER A 4 -0.81 -17.11 17.35
C SER A 4 -0.54 -17.23 15.84
N THR A 5 -0.61 -16.12 15.12
CA THR A 5 -0.40 -16.06 13.66
C THR A 5 1.10 -16.05 13.33
N ALA A 6 1.89 -15.27 14.08
CA ALA A 6 3.35 -15.25 13.99
C ALA A 6 4.00 -16.60 14.35
N LEU A 7 3.50 -17.31 15.37
CA LEU A 7 3.95 -18.67 15.71
C LEU A 7 3.53 -19.70 14.67
N ARG A 8 2.39 -19.52 13.97
CA ARG A 8 1.99 -20.38 12.84
C ARG A 8 2.86 -20.16 11.62
N SER A 9 3.12 -18.90 11.23
CA SER A 9 4.03 -18.56 10.12
C SER A 9 5.47 -19.02 10.41
N ARG A 10 5.95 -18.80 11.64
CA ARG A 10 7.27 -19.27 12.09
C ARG A 10 7.34 -20.79 12.18
N ARG A 11 6.28 -21.48 12.66
CA ARG A 11 6.21 -22.96 12.60
C ARG A 11 6.19 -23.48 11.17
N LEU A 12 5.49 -22.85 10.24
CA LEU A 12 5.39 -23.34 8.86
C LEU A 12 6.65 -23.09 8.06
N ILE A 13 7.35 -21.96 8.25
CA ILE A 13 8.66 -21.72 7.64
C ILE A 13 9.71 -22.65 8.25
N LEU A 14 9.70 -22.85 9.57
CA LEU A 14 10.58 -23.83 10.22
C LEU A 14 10.24 -25.28 9.83
N HIS A 15 8.97 -25.64 9.66
CA HIS A 15 8.53 -26.99 9.27
C HIS A 15 8.71 -27.25 7.77
N ALA A 16 8.69 -26.23 6.91
CA ALA A 16 9.11 -26.33 5.51
C ALA A 16 10.64 -26.50 5.41
N LEU A 17 11.41 -25.89 6.32
CA LEU A 17 12.84 -26.16 6.49
C LEU A 17 13.10 -27.56 7.10
N ASP A 18 12.21 -28.06 7.97
CA ASP A 18 12.29 -29.38 8.64
C ASP A 18 11.87 -30.54 7.69
N MET A 19 10.94 -30.33 6.76
CA MET A 19 10.48 -31.34 5.79
C MET A 19 11.46 -31.60 4.64
N SER A 20 12.52 -30.78 4.49
CA SER A 20 13.67 -31.10 3.64
C SER A 20 14.64 -32.08 4.33
N VAL A 21 14.43 -32.40 5.60
CA VAL A 21 15.25 -33.35 6.36
C VAL A 21 14.44 -34.62 6.60
N VAL A 22 14.30 -35.44 5.55
CA VAL A 22 13.94 -36.85 5.74
C VAL A 22 15.24 -37.63 6.02
N SER A 23 15.24 -38.17 7.23
CA SER A 23 16.20 -39.07 7.89
C SER A 23 16.71 -40.25 7.02
N PRO A 24 17.76 -40.96 7.46
CA PRO A 24 17.41 -42.26 8.05
C PRO A 24 18.28 -42.75 9.23
N ALA A 25 17.67 -43.73 9.92
CA ALA A 25 18.26 -44.90 10.56
C ALA A 25 18.94 -44.76 11.93
N VAL A 26 18.16 -45.16 12.95
CA VAL A 26 18.65 -45.81 14.17
C VAL A 26 19.33 -47.13 13.78
N GLY A 27 20.60 -47.29 14.14
CA GLY A 27 21.26 -48.59 14.23
C GLY A 27 22.78 -48.59 13.98
N GLY A 28 23.56 -48.86 15.04
CA GLY A 28 24.90 -49.46 14.90
C GLY A 28 26.08 -48.62 15.37
N ARG A 29 26.69 -49.01 16.50
CA ARG A 29 27.99 -48.53 16.99
C ARG A 29 29.14 -49.02 16.09
N SER A 30 30.04 -48.13 15.67
CA SER A 30 31.50 -48.33 15.72
C SER A 30 32.28 -47.12 15.19
N THR A 31 33.13 -46.57 16.06
CA THR A 31 34.48 -46.00 15.82
C THR A 31 34.80 -45.23 14.53
N GLY A 32 35.09 -43.93 14.71
CA GLY A 32 36.28 -43.29 14.13
C GLY A 32 36.15 -42.73 12.72
N GLU A 33 35.73 -41.46 12.61
CA GLU A 33 36.31 -40.42 11.74
C GLU A 33 35.54 -39.13 12.05
N ARG A 34 36.22 -38.06 12.49
CA ARG A 34 35.58 -36.74 12.68
C ARG A 34 35.29 -36.12 11.30
N ALA A 35 34.23 -36.57 10.63
CA ALA A 35 33.58 -35.76 9.63
C ALA A 35 32.68 -34.76 10.38
N SER A 36 33.15 -33.51 10.45
CA SER A 36 32.34 -32.38 10.89
C SER A 36 31.03 -32.39 10.10
N ALA A 37 29.93 -32.78 10.73
CA ALA A 37 28.61 -32.66 10.14
C ALA A 37 28.31 -31.16 10.02
N VAL A 38 28.64 -30.60 8.86
CA VAL A 38 28.13 -29.30 8.44
C VAL A 38 26.63 -29.49 8.28
N THR A 39 25.86 -29.22 9.32
CA THR A 39 24.46 -28.80 9.14
C THR A 39 24.53 -27.66 8.13
N PRO A 40 23.90 -27.75 6.94
CA PRO A 40 23.97 -26.66 6.00
C PRO A 40 23.34 -25.45 6.70
N ALA A 41 24.17 -24.46 7.04
CA ALA A 41 23.68 -23.20 7.57
C ALA A 41 22.68 -22.67 6.54
N VAL A 42 21.41 -22.58 6.92
CA VAL A 42 20.35 -22.10 6.02
C VAL A 42 20.82 -20.77 5.45
N THR A 43 21.14 -20.76 4.16
CA THR A 43 21.63 -19.56 3.51
C THR A 43 20.48 -18.55 3.43
N ALA A 44 20.79 -17.26 3.46
CA ALA A 44 19.80 -16.20 3.24
C ALA A 44 18.95 -16.45 1.99
N GLN A 45 19.59 -16.99 0.94
CA GLN A 45 18.94 -17.37 -0.31
C GLN A 45 17.89 -18.48 -0.13
N THR A 46 18.23 -19.55 0.59
CA THR A 46 17.31 -20.67 0.83
C THR A 46 16.12 -20.26 1.69
N ALA A 47 16.38 -19.46 2.73
CA ALA A 47 15.32 -18.92 3.59
C ALA A 47 14.39 -17.96 2.83
N PHE A 48 14.94 -17.11 1.95
CA PHE A 48 14.14 -16.26 1.07
C PHE A 48 13.30 -17.07 0.09
N ASP A 49 13.89 -18.08 -0.57
CA ASP A 49 13.18 -18.92 -1.53
C ASP A 49 12.03 -19.67 -0.85
N ALA A 50 12.23 -20.15 0.38
CA ALA A 50 11.17 -20.78 1.18
C ALA A 50 10.03 -19.80 1.51
N LEU A 51 10.37 -18.56 1.93
CA LEU A 51 9.37 -17.52 2.16
C LEU A 51 8.58 -17.19 0.89
N TYR A 52 9.26 -17.09 -0.26
CA TYR A 52 8.64 -16.79 -1.54
C TYR A 52 7.66 -17.88 -1.97
N VAL A 53 8.11 -19.14 -2.00
CA VAL A 53 7.27 -20.28 -2.40
C VAL A 53 6.03 -20.39 -1.51
N TYR A 54 6.18 -20.13 -0.21
CA TYR A 54 5.08 -20.19 0.74
C TYR A 54 4.09 -19.01 0.60
N ALA A 55 4.59 -17.78 0.60
CA ALA A 55 3.74 -16.60 0.75
C ALA A 55 3.24 -16.03 -0.57
N ALA A 56 4.01 -16.13 -1.66
CA ALA A 56 3.71 -15.44 -2.92
C ALA A 56 2.35 -15.82 -3.54
N PRO A 57 1.90 -17.10 -3.57
CA PRO A 57 0.58 -17.44 -4.12
C PRO A 57 -0.53 -16.70 -3.40
N SER A 58 -0.53 -16.79 -2.07
CA SER A 58 -1.53 -16.14 -1.23
C SER A 58 -1.52 -14.61 -1.37
N LEU A 59 -0.33 -14.01 -1.49
CA LEU A 59 -0.18 -12.56 -1.63
C LEU A 59 -0.67 -12.04 -2.98
N VAL A 60 -0.47 -12.80 -4.06
CA VAL A 60 -1.07 -12.47 -5.36
C VAL A 60 -2.58 -12.50 -5.27
N GLN A 61 -3.17 -13.48 -4.60
CA GLN A 61 -4.63 -13.51 -4.46
C GLN A 61 -5.16 -12.37 -3.59
N GLN A 62 -4.47 -12.04 -2.49
CA GLN A 62 -4.82 -10.89 -1.67
C GLN A 62 -4.72 -9.57 -2.45
N THR A 63 -3.61 -9.34 -3.14
CA THR A 63 -3.42 -8.13 -3.93
C THR A 63 -4.33 -8.09 -5.16
N TYR A 64 -4.70 -9.24 -5.72
CA TYR A 64 -5.76 -9.34 -6.70
C TYR A 64 -7.04 -8.81 -6.09
N LEU A 65 -7.47 -9.33 -4.93
CA LEU A 65 -8.69 -8.88 -4.25
C LEU A 65 -8.70 -7.37 -3.96
N LEU A 66 -7.53 -6.79 -3.69
CA LEU A 66 -7.38 -5.37 -3.46
C LEU A 66 -7.43 -4.53 -4.74
N THR A 67 -6.94 -5.04 -5.87
CA THR A 67 -6.71 -4.24 -7.09
C THR A 67 -7.82 -4.41 -8.10
N GLY A 68 -8.27 -5.64 -8.36
CA GLY A 68 -9.18 -5.93 -9.47
C GLY A 68 -8.50 -6.60 -10.68
N GLY A 69 -7.18 -6.52 -10.78
CA GLY A 69 -6.44 -6.87 -12.00
C GLY A 69 -5.25 -7.78 -11.72
N ARG A 70 -5.14 -8.87 -12.49
CA ARG A 70 -4.07 -9.87 -12.31
C ARG A 70 -2.68 -9.25 -12.44
N ARG A 71 -2.45 -8.46 -13.49
CA ARG A 71 -1.16 -7.82 -13.72
C ARG A 71 -0.70 -6.97 -12.54
N LEU A 72 -1.57 -6.11 -12.00
CA LEU A 72 -1.21 -5.27 -10.87
C LEU A 72 -1.02 -6.08 -9.58
N ALA A 73 -1.75 -7.18 -9.39
CA ALA A 73 -1.55 -8.09 -8.28
C ALA A 73 -0.16 -8.75 -8.31
N PHE A 74 0.25 -9.27 -9.47
CA PHE A 74 1.60 -9.80 -9.67
C PHE A 74 2.66 -8.71 -9.46
N GLU A 75 2.52 -7.55 -10.11
CA GLU A 75 3.45 -6.41 -9.94
C GLU A 75 3.60 -6.01 -8.47
N SER A 76 2.50 -5.92 -7.72
CA SER A 76 2.49 -5.58 -6.28
C SER A 76 3.23 -6.61 -5.44
N THR A 77 3.03 -7.89 -5.73
CA THR A 77 3.66 -8.98 -4.97
C THR A 77 5.15 -9.07 -5.29
N GLU A 78 5.53 -9.00 -6.56
CA GLU A 78 6.95 -8.96 -6.97
C GLU A 78 7.68 -7.75 -6.37
N PHE A 79 7.05 -6.57 -6.40
CA PHE A 79 7.60 -5.37 -5.75
C PHE A 79 7.88 -5.61 -4.27
N ALA A 80 6.95 -6.21 -3.54
CA ALA A 80 7.11 -6.50 -2.12
C ALA A 80 8.27 -7.48 -1.86
N PHE A 81 8.43 -8.52 -2.68
CA PHE A 81 9.54 -9.47 -2.54
C PHE A 81 10.90 -8.87 -2.94
N HIS A 82 10.93 -7.95 -3.92
CA HIS A 82 12.15 -7.18 -4.18
C HIS A 82 12.55 -6.33 -2.96
N GLN A 83 11.59 -5.63 -2.36
CA GLN A 83 11.83 -4.87 -1.13
C GLN A 83 12.29 -5.76 0.02
N ALA A 84 11.72 -6.96 0.14
CA ALA A 84 12.10 -7.93 1.16
C ALA A 84 13.53 -8.45 0.96
N TRP A 85 13.97 -8.64 -0.29
CA TRP A 85 15.36 -9.01 -0.57
C TRP A 85 16.34 -7.89 -0.25
N GLU A 86 15.99 -6.64 -0.57
CA GLU A 86 16.81 -5.46 -0.25
C GLU A 86 16.99 -5.27 1.26
N HIS A 87 15.95 -5.59 2.06
CA HIS A 87 15.95 -5.46 3.52
C HIS A 87 16.02 -6.82 4.22
N TRP A 88 16.65 -7.82 3.59
CA TRP A 88 16.61 -9.19 4.07
C TRP A 88 17.04 -9.39 5.54
N PRO A 89 18.07 -8.71 6.07
CA PRO A 89 18.44 -8.86 7.48
C PRO A 89 17.31 -8.49 8.45
N GLU A 90 16.50 -7.49 8.10
CA GLU A 90 15.34 -7.07 8.91
C GLU A 90 14.22 -8.09 8.81
N VAL A 91 13.88 -8.51 7.58
CA VAL A 91 12.81 -9.49 7.32
C VAL A 91 13.11 -10.84 7.98
N ALA A 92 14.37 -11.29 7.93
CA ALA A 92 14.78 -12.55 8.53
C ALA A 92 14.71 -12.54 10.06
N CYS A 93 14.82 -11.36 10.68
CA CYS A 93 14.71 -11.19 12.14
C CYS A 93 13.29 -10.85 12.61
N ASP A 94 12.37 -10.52 11.69
CA ASP A 94 11.00 -10.14 12.01
C ASP A 94 10.21 -11.32 12.63
N ALA A 95 9.27 -11.00 13.51
CA ALA A 95 8.41 -12.00 14.13
C ALA A 95 7.39 -12.57 13.13
N ASP A 96 6.99 -11.79 12.11
CA ASP A 96 6.10 -12.19 11.03
C ASP A 96 6.65 -11.70 9.67
N PRO A 97 7.60 -12.44 9.05
CA PRO A 97 8.14 -12.07 7.74
C PRO A 97 7.06 -12.03 6.65
N VAL A 98 5.99 -12.80 6.77
CA VAL A 98 4.87 -12.78 5.82
C VAL A 98 4.06 -11.50 5.97
N GLY A 99 3.82 -11.05 7.21
CA GLY A 99 3.21 -9.76 7.53
C GLY A 99 4.01 -8.58 6.96
N TRP A 100 5.34 -8.62 7.07
CA TRP A 100 6.21 -7.59 6.48
C TRP A 100 6.02 -7.46 4.96
N VAL A 101 6.08 -8.59 4.24
CA VAL A 101 5.91 -8.60 2.77
C VAL A 101 4.48 -8.21 2.39
N ARG A 102 3.49 -8.68 3.15
CA ARG A 102 2.07 -8.36 2.96
C ARG A 102 1.79 -6.86 3.08
N GLU A 103 2.36 -6.21 4.09
CA GLU A 103 2.24 -4.76 4.27
C GLU A 103 2.75 -4.03 3.02
N ARG A 104 3.96 -4.37 2.53
CA ARG A 104 4.53 -3.74 1.32
C ARG A 104 3.71 -4.01 0.07
N ALA A 105 3.19 -5.23 -0.08
CA ALA A 105 2.36 -5.61 -1.21
C ALA A 105 1.04 -4.83 -1.22
N HIS A 106 0.38 -4.71 -0.06
CA HIS A 106 -0.89 -3.99 0.08
C HIS A 106 -0.71 -2.49 -0.12
N GLU A 107 0.38 -1.91 0.40
CA GLU A 107 0.68 -0.48 0.24
C GLU A 107 0.90 -0.13 -1.23
N TYR A 108 1.71 -0.92 -1.95
CA TYR A 108 1.93 -0.72 -3.39
C TYR A 108 0.64 -0.90 -4.21
N ALA A 109 -0.16 -1.92 -3.87
CA ALA A 109 -1.43 -2.25 -4.54
C ALA A 109 -2.47 -1.14 -4.42
N LEU A 110 -2.57 -0.50 -3.25
CA LEU A 110 -3.59 0.51 -2.94
C LEU A 110 -3.11 1.95 -3.13
N SER A 111 -1.88 2.12 -3.59
CA SER A 111 -1.29 3.44 -3.71
C SER A 111 -2.08 4.35 -4.68
N PRO A 112 -2.25 5.65 -4.36
CA PRO A 112 -2.96 6.60 -5.21
C PRO A 112 -2.44 6.67 -6.64
N TRP A 113 -1.13 6.53 -6.88
CA TRP A 113 -0.59 6.59 -8.23
C TRP A 113 -1.02 5.41 -9.09
N GLN A 114 -1.40 4.28 -8.49
CA GLN A 114 -1.95 3.18 -9.25
C GLN A 114 -3.22 3.61 -9.95
N ARG A 115 -4.13 4.34 -9.27
CA ARG A 115 -5.39 4.87 -9.84
C ARG A 115 -5.17 5.64 -11.14
N PHE A 116 -4.09 6.43 -11.24
CA PHE A 116 -3.76 7.14 -12.48
C PHE A 116 -3.31 6.22 -13.60
N ARG A 117 -2.66 5.08 -13.28
CA ARG A 117 -2.30 4.05 -14.28
C ARG A 117 -3.53 3.32 -14.84
N TRP A 118 -4.62 3.19 -14.06
CA TRP A 118 -5.88 2.59 -14.53
C TRP A 118 -6.59 3.43 -15.61
N LEU A 119 -6.36 4.74 -15.65
CA LEU A 119 -6.91 5.58 -16.73
C LEU A 119 -6.31 5.24 -18.10
N VAL A 120 -5.13 4.58 -18.11
CA VAL A 120 -4.40 4.20 -19.32
C VAL A 120 -4.55 2.70 -19.64
N ALA A 121 -4.88 1.87 -18.64
CA ALA A 121 -4.98 0.42 -18.79
C ALA A 121 -6.44 -0.05 -18.64
N ARG A 122 -6.97 -0.76 -19.65
CA ARG A 122 -8.29 -1.41 -19.53
C ARG A 122 -8.28 -2.42 -18.37
N PRO A 123 -9.27 -2.38 -17.46
CA PRO A 123 -9.47 -3.44 -16.48
C PRO A 123 -9.60 -4.79 -17.19
N ASP A 124 -9.03 -5.86 -16.61
CA ASP A 124 -9.34 -7.25 -16.98
C ASP A 124 -10.87 -7.40 -16.91
N PRO A 125 -11.56 -8.06 -17.88
CA PRO A 125 -12.99 -8.33 -17.77
C PRO A 125 -13.28 -8.86 -16.37
N SER A 126 -14.11 -8.10 -15.65
CA SER A 126 -14.48 -8.49 -14.31
C SER A 126 -15.16 -9.85 -14.40
N PRO A 127 -14.73 -10.86 -13.63
CA PRO A 127 -15.55 -12.05 -13.47
C PRO A 127 -16.94 -11.56 -13.07
N GLY A 128 -17.99 -12.12 -13.67
CA GLY A 128 -19.39 -11.73 -13.45
C GLY A 128 -19.92 -12.03 -12.03
N ASP A 129 -19.03 -11.98 -11.05
CA ASP A 129 -19.28 -12.28 -9.66
C ASP A 129 -19.70 -11.00 -8.90
N PRO A 130 -20.90 -10.98 -8.30
CA PRO A 130 -21.44 -9.79 -7.66
C PRO A 130 -20.64 -9.38 -6.42
N VAL A 131 -20.10 -10.34 -5.66
CA VAL A 131 -19.29 -10.06 -4.46
C VAL A 131 -17.98 -9.39 -4.86
N TRP A 132 -17.42 -9.81 -5.98
CA TRP A 132 -16.21 -9.22 -6.51
C TRP A 132 -16.38 -7.75 -6.87
N GLN A 133 -17.46 -7.44 -7.58
CA GLN A 133 -17.79 -6.06 -7.97
C GLN A 133 -18.08 -5.18 -6.76
N ALA A 134 -18.84 -5.71 -5.79
CA ALA A 134 -19.13 -5.01 -4.54
C ALA A 134 -17.83 -4.67 -3.77
N LEU A 135 -16.88 -5.60 -3.71
CA LEU A 135 -15.58 -5.41 -3.07
C LEU A 135 -14.75 -4.32 -3.78
N LEU A 136 -14.73 -4.32 -5.12
CA LEU A 136 -14.03 -3.32 -5.93
C LEU A 136 -14.72 -1.95 -5.94
N ALA A 137 -15.98 -1.85 -5.54
CA ALA A 137 -16.66 -0.58 -5.34
C ALA A 137 -16.30 0.10 -4.01
N LEU A 138 -15.79 -0.66 -3.01
CA LEU A 138 -15.39 -0.10 -1.72
C LEU A 138 -14.18 0.83 -1.86
N HIS A 139 -14.11 1.83 -0.99
CA HIS A 139 -12.91 2.65 -0.84
C HIS A 139 -11.69 1.78 -0.43
N PRO A 140 -10.46 2.01 -0.96
CA PRO A 140 -9.28 1.17 -0.71
C PRO A 140 -9.02 0.78 0.74
N ARG A 141 -9.15 1.73 1.67
CA ARG A 141 -8.96 1.48 3.11
C ARG A 141 -10.02 0.55 3.72
N HIS A 142 -11.25 0.60 3.21
CA HIS A 142 -12.35 -0.27 3.62
C HIS A 142 -12.15 -1.67 3.06
N ARG A 143 -11.76 -1.75 1.77
CA ARG A 143 -11.38 -3.00 1.11
C ARG A 143 -10.24 -3.73 1.82
N ARG A 144 -9.16 -3.01 2.17
CA ARG A 144 -8.04 -3.57 2.95
C ARG A 144 -8.51 -4.15 4.28
N ALA A 145 -9.35 -3.42 5.01
CA ALA A 145 -9.88 -3.89 6.29
C ALA A 145 -10.68 -5.20 6.15
N VAL A 146 -11.54 -5.31 5.13
CA VAL A 146 -12.30 -6.54 4.86
C VAL A 146 -11.39 -7.70 4.46
N VAL A 147 -10.43 -7.49 3.55
CA VAL A 147 -9.50 -8.55 3.13
C VAL A 147 -8.69 -9.08 4.32
N LEU A 148 -8.22 -8.19 5.21
CA LEU A 148 -7.47 -8.59 6.40
C LEU A 148 -8.37 -9.32 7.42
N CYS A 149 -9.52 -8.76 7.78
CA CYS A 149 -10.37 -9.33 8.84
C CYS A 149 -11.18 -10.55 8.36
N ASP A 150 -11.87 -10.42 7.23
CA ASP A 150 -12.83 -11.42 6.75
C ASP A 150 -12.14 -12.47 5.87
N GLY A 151 -11.15 -12.05 5.09
CA GLY A 151 -10.35 -12.93 4.23
C GLY A 151 -9.26 -13.70 4.98
N LEU A 152 -8.39 -12.99 5.70
CA LEU A 152 -7.26 -13.61 6.42
C LEU A 152 -7.57 -13.99 7.86
N GLY A 153 -8.76 -13.62 8.38
CA GLY A 153 -9.16 -13.93 9.76
C GLY A 153 -8.38 -13.15 10.82
N LEU A 154 -7.73 -12.03 10.47
CA LEU A 154 -7.03 -11.19 11.44
C LEU A 154 -8.03 -10.53 12.39
N SER A 155 -7.66 -10.43 13.66
CA SER A 155 -8.43 -9.61 14.59
C SER A 155 -8.37 -8.13 14.21
N VAL A 156 -9.37 -7.35 14.63
CA VAL A 156 -9.42 -5.89 14.39
C VAL A 156 -8.15 -5.19 14.89
N GLY A 157 -7.55 -5.65 16.00
CA GLY A 157 -6.32 -5.10 16.54
C GLY A 157 -5.07 -5.45 15.72
N GLU A 158 -5.00 -6.66 15.16
CA GLU A 158 -3.92 -7.05 14.26
C GLU A 158 -4.03 -6.32 12.92
N ALA A 159 -5.23 -6.23 12.35
CA ALA A 159 -5.49 -5.45 11.15
C ALA A 159 -5.21 -3.95 11.34
N ALA A 160 -5.46 -3.42 12.54
CA ALA A 160 -5.12 -2.04 12.89
C ALA A 160 -3.60 -1.80 12.89
N ALA A 161 -2.83 -2.73 13.47
CA ALA A 161 -1.37 -2.68 13.43
C ALA A 161 -0.84 -2.73 11.98
N GLU A 162 -1.35 -3.65 11.17
CA GLU A 162 -0.98 -3.80 9.75
C GLU A 162 -1.28 -2.57 8.89
N MET A 163 -2.40 -1.90 9.15
CA MET A 163 -2.81 -0.70 8.40
C MET A 163 -2.23 0.59 9.00
N GLN A 164 -1.39 0.50 10.03
CA GLN A 164 -0.87 1.63 10.78
C GLN A 164 -1.99 2.60 11.21
N ALA A 165 -3.11 2.05 11.67
CA ALA A 165 -4.32 2.78 12.05
C ALA A 165 -4.73 2.43 13.49
N GLY A 166 -5.52 3.30 14.12
CA GLY A 166 -6.09 2.99 15.44
C GLY A 166 -7.16 1.91 15.36
N THR A 167 -7.28 1.08 16.40
CA THR A 167 -8.33 0.04 16.52
C THR A 167 -9.76 0.60 16.30
N PRO A 168 -10.14 1.78 16.83
CA PRO A 168 -11.46 2.34 16.56
C PRO A 168 -11.68 2.68 15.08
N ALA A 169 -10.66 3.23 14.41
CA ALA A 169 -10.72 3.54 12.99
C ALA A 169 -10.85 2.28 12.14
N THR A 170 -10.12 1.22 12.46
CA THR A 170 -10.22 -0.07 11.77
C THR A 170 -11.59 -0.72 11.98
N ARG A 171 -12.13 -0.69 13.20
CA ARG A 171 -13.49 -1.17 13.50
C ARG A 171 -14.54 -0.42 12.68
N ASN A 172 -14.47 0.90 12.68
CA ASN A 172 -15.40 1.75 11.95
C ASN A 172 -15.32 1.50 10.43
N ARG A 173 -14.10 1.40 9.86
CA ARG A 173 -13.91 1.00 8.46
C ARG A 173 -14.53 -0.36 8.16
N LEU A 174 -14.37 -1.35 9.03
CA LEU A 174 -14.93 -2.68 8.83
C LEU A 174 -16.47 -2.66 8.88
N LEU A 175 -17.04 -1.92 9.82
CA LEU A 175 -18.49 -1.73 9.92
C LEU A 175 -19.06 -1.13 8.62
N HIS A 176 -18.52 0.00 8.17
CA HIS A 176 -18.98 0.65 6.94
C HIS A 176 -18.72 -0.19 5.69
N ALA A 177 -17.62 -0.93 5.65
CA ALA A 177 -17.32 -1.82 4.53
C ALA A 177 -18.36 -2.95 4.41
N ARG A 178 -18.73 -3.57 5.52
CA ARG A 178 -19.72 -4.66 5.55
C ARG A 178 -21.11 -4.16 5.18
N ALA A 179 -21.54 -3.01 5.72
CA ALA A 179 -22.80 -2.38 5.33
C ALA A 179 -22.83 -2.07 3.81
N ALA A 180 -21.77 -1.47 3.28
CA ALA A 180 -21.68 -1.17 1.85
C ALA A 180 -21.65 -2.43 0.96
N LEU A 181 -21.04 -3.53 1.41
CA LEU A 181 -21.08 -4.81 0.69
C LEU A 181 -22.50 -5.37 0.64
N HIS A 182 -23.18 -5.39 1.79
CA HIS A 182 -24.56 -5.86 1.91
C HIS A 182 -25.50 -5.08 0.98
N ASP A 183 -25.46 -3.75 1.04
CA ASP A 183 -26.32 -2.89 0.20
C ASP A 183 -26.11 -3.12 -1.29
N ARG A 184 -24.85 -3.35 -1.69
CA ARG A 184 -24.47 -3.61 -3.10
C ARG A 184 -24.95 -4.97 -3.56
N LEU A 185 -24.80 -6.01 -2.75
CA LEU A 185 -25.28 -7.34 -3.08
C LEU A 185 -26.81 -7.37 -3.20
N ARG A 186 -27.54 -6.73 -2.28
CA ARG A 186 -29.00 -6.57 -2.40
C ARG A 186 -29.43 -5.76 -3.62
N GLN A 187 -28.62 -4.81 -4.10
CA GLN A 187 -28.90 -4.08 -5.34
C GLN A 187 -28.66 -4.93 -6.59
N GLU A 188 -27.73 -5.88 -6.53
CA GLU A 188 -27.42 -6.78 -7.65
C GLU A 188 -28.46 -7.89 -7.78
N ASP A 189 -28.86 -8.49 -6.66
CA ASP A 189 -29.89 -9.52 -6.65
C ASP A 189 -31.24 -8.95 -7.12
N ARG A 190 -31.64 -7.76 -6.64
CA ARG A 190 -32.85 -7.05 -7.13
C ARG A 190 -32.83 -6.71 -8.62
N ARG A 191 -31.64 -6.65 -9.25
CA ARG A 191 -31.51 -6.42 -10.70
C ARG A 191 -31.57 -7.72 -11.50
N SER A 192 -31.34 -8.85 -10.85
CA SER A 192 -31.23 -10.16 -11.49
C SER A 192 -32.55 -10.95 -11.41
N ASP A 193 -33.30 -10.82 -10.32
CA ASP A 193 -34.56 -11.54 -10.07
C ASP A 193 -35.75 -10.57 -9.88
N GLU A 194 -36.88 -10.83 -10.56
CA GLU A 194 -38.15 -10.09 -10.37
C GLU A 194 -38.92 -10.56 -9.11
N ASP A 195 -38.57 -11.70 -8.53
CA ASP A 195 -39.21 -12.32 -7.35
C ASP A 195 -38.27 -12.24 -6.12
N TRP A 196 -38.04 -11.02 -5.62
CA TRP A 196 -37.12 -10.77 -4.51
C TRP A 196 -37.80 -10.94 -3.14
N ASP A 197 -37.28 -11.84 -2.31
CA ASP A 197 -37.70 -12.02 -0.91
C ASP A 197 -37.04 -10.96 0.00
N ASP A 198 -37.83 -9.98 0.46
CA ASP A 198 -37.37 -8.91 1.35
C ASP A 198 -36.87 -9.44 2.70
N ASN A 199 -37.28 -10.65 3.08
CA ASN A 199 -37.01 -11.24 4.39
C ASN A 199 -35.65 -11.97 4.48
N ARG A 200 -34.82 -11.93 3.41
CA ARG A 200 -33.45 -12.44 3.48
C ARG A 200 -32.67 -11.67 4.55
N ARG A 201 -32.21 -12.39 5.57
CA ARG A 201 -31.56 -11.82 6.76
C ARG A 201 -30.19 -11.24 6.42
N GLU A 202 -29.90 -10.06 6.95
CA GLU A 202 -28.62 -9.37 6.78
C GLU A 202 -27.39 -10.24 7.16
N ASP A 203 -27.57 -11.10 8.17
CA ASP A 203 -26.54 -12.03 8.65
C ASP A 203 -26.15 -13.09 7.61
N GLU A 204 -27.10 -13.52 6.76
CA GLU A 204 -26.86 -14.53 5.72
C GLU A 204 -25.98 -13.95 4.61
N ASP A 205 -26.30 -12.76 4.11
CA ASP A 205 -25.52 -12.04 3.08
C ASP A 205 -24.11 -11.66 3.58
N ALA A 206 -24.00 -11.25 4.85
CA ALA A 206 -22.71 -10.98 5.47
C ALA A 206 -21.84 -12.26 5.57
N SER A 207 -22.43 -13.38 5.99
CA SER A 207 -21.71 -14.66 6.07
C SER A 207 -21.34 -15.20 4.67
N ALA A 208 -22.19 -15.00 3.67
CA ALA A 208 -21.97 -15.41 2.29
C ALA A 208 -20.83 -14.63 1.64
N SER A 209 -20.82 -13.30 1.79
CA SER A 209 -19.72 -12.46 1.30
C SER A 209 -18.39 -12.80 1.98
N GLN A 210 -18.39 -13.01 3.30
CA GLN A 210 -17.19 -13.47 4.03
C GLN A 210 -16.70 -14.84 3.55
N ALA A 211 -17.61 -15.81 3.42
CA ALA A 211 -17.29 -17.16 2.94
C ALA A 211 -16.74 -17.12 1.51
N TRP A 212 -17.30 -16.25 0.66
CA TRP A 212 -16.81 -16.02 -0.69
C TRP A 212 -15.37 -15.49 -0.68
N ILE A 213 -15.09 -14.43 0.09
CA ILE A 213 -13.75 -13.83 0.17
C ILE A 213 -12.72 -14.87 0.64
N ARG A 214 -13.07 -15.64 1.67
CA ARG A 214 -12.21 -16.71 2.19
C ARG A 214 -11.98 -17.82 1.17
N ARG A 215 -13.06 -18.35 0.57
CA ARG A 215 -12.96 -19.38 -0.49
C ARG A 215 -12.11 -18.89 -1.65
N ARG A 216 -12.24 -17.61 -2.01
CA ARG A 216 -11.48 -17.02 -3.09
C ARG A 216 -9.99 -16.92 -2.76
N LEU A 217 -9.63 -16.69 -1.49
CA LEU A 217 -8.26 -16.80 -0.99
C LEU A 217 -7.76 -18.24 -0.88
N GLU A 218 -8.65 -19.23 -0.70
CA GLU A 218 -8.31 -20.66 -0.61
C GLU A 218 -8.14 -21.34 -1.98
N GLN A 219 -8.83 -20.86 -3.03
CA GLN A 219 -8.71 -21.36 -4.42
C GLN A 219 -7.31 -21.16 -5.06
N THR A 220 -6.36 -20.66 -4.28
CA THR A 220 -5.02 -20.23 -4.65
C THR A 220 -4.06 -21.42 -4.77
N GLN A 221 -4.27 -22.31 -5.74
CA GLN A 221 -3.30 -23.38 -6.03
C GLN A 221 -2.75 -23.42 -7.46
N ALA A 222 -3.06 -22.45 -8.34
CA ALA A 222 -2.59 -22.51 -9.73
C ALA A 222 -2.31 -21.14 -10.39
N SER A 223 -1.72 -20.18 -9.69
CA SER A 223 -1.09 -19.03 -10.35
C SER A 223 0.37 -19.36 -10.66
N THR A 224 0.74 -19.38 -11.95
CA THR A 224 2.12 -19.53 -12.42
C THR A 224 2.92 -18.30 -11.99
N LEU A 225 3.48 -18.32 -10.79
CA LEU A 225 4.38 -17.28 -10.30
C LEU A 225 5.75 -17.40 -10.95
N ALA A 226 6.43 -16.26 -11.06
CA ALA A 226 7.83 -16.21 -11.44
C ALA A 226 8.67 -17.03 -10.45
N GLN A 227 9.72 -17.69 -10.95
CA GLN A 227 10.57 -18.52 -10.11
C GLN A 227 11.33 -17.67 -9.08
N PRO A 228 11.57 -18.14 -7.83
CA PRO A 228 12.18 -17.34 -6.75
C PRO A 228 13.51 -16.66 -7.13
N TRP A 229 14.37 -17.38 -7.88
CA TRP A 229 15.66 -16.87 -8.36
C TRP A 229 15.51 -15.68 -9.32
N SER A 230 14.42 -15.62 -10.09
CA SER A 230 14.18 -14.56 -11.06
C SER A 230 13.86 -13.23 -10.38
N VAL A 231 13.20 -13.28 -9.22
CA VAL A 231 12.89 -12.10 -8.40
C VAL A 231 14.18 -11.57 -7.75
N ARG A 232 15.03 -12.44 -7.21
CA ARG A 232 16.34 -12.02 -6.64
C ARG A 232 17.26 -11.39 -7.69
N ALA A 233 17.44 -12.07 -8.82
CA ALA A 233 18.24 -11.56 -9.93
C ALA A 233 17.62 -10.30 -10.58
N GLY A 234 16.29 -10.14 -10.48
CA GLY A 234 15.57 -8.96 -10.93
C GLY A 234 15.80 -7.73 -10.05
N SER A 235 15.79 -7.89 -8.72
CA SER A 235 16.10 -6.79 -7.78
C SER A 235 17.49 -6.23 -8.02
N GLU A 236 18.51 -7.09 -8.09
CA GLU A 236 19.89 -6.64 -8.29
C GLU A 236 20.07 -5.85 -9.60
N ARG A 237 19.38 -6.28 -10.66
CA ARG A 237 19.40 -5.57 -11.96
C ARG A 237 18.69 -4.22 -11.89
N ARG A 238 17.55 -4.13 -11.18
CA ARG A 238 16.84 -2.87 -10.96
C ARG A 238 17.65 -1.90 -10.13
N THR A 239 18.24 -2.33 -9.02
CA THR A 239 19.09 -1.47 -8.19
C THR A 239 20.24 -0.92 -9.02
N ARG A 240 20.97 -1.77 -9.75
CA ARG A 240 22.06 -1.35 -10.65
C ARG A 240 21.58 -0.40 -11.76
N ALA A 241 20.41 -0.65 -12.35
CA ALA A 241 19.84 0.22 -13.38
C ALA A 241 19.46 1.59 -12.81
N LEU A 242 18.81 1.63 -11.64
CA LEU A 242 18.43 2.88 -10.97
C LEU A 242 19.65 3.71 -10.58
N THR A 243 20.71 3.07 -10.05
CA THR A 243 21.96 3.77 -9.76
C THR A 243 22.57 4.39 -11.02
N ARG A 244 22.53 3.67 -12.15
CA ARG A 244 23.02 4.18 -13.44
C ARG A 244 22.16 5.33 -13.96
N THR A 245 20.84 5.23 -13.91
CA THR A 245 19.95 6.31 -14.37
C THR A 245 20.09 7.56 -13.53
N VAL A 246 20.21 7.41 -12.20
CA VAL A 246 20.48 8.55 -11.30
C VAL A 246 21.83 9.17 -11.63
N ALA A 247 22.89 8.37 -11.79
CA ALA A 247 24.20 8.88 -12.16
C ALA A 247 24.19 9.65 -13.49
N LEU A 248 23.50 9.13 -14.51
CA LEU A 248 23.35 9.81 -15.80
C LEU A 248 22.52 11.10 -15.69
N ALA A 249 21.43 11.09 -14.92
CA ALA A 249 20.61 12.28 -14.68
C ALA A 249 21.38 13.36 -13.92
N THR A 250 22.17 12.98 -12.90
CA THR A 250 23.05 13.89 -12.18
C THR A 250 24.12 14.47 -13.11
N ALA A 251 24.75 13.64 -13.96
CA ALA A 251 25.73 14.12 -14.93
C ALA A 251 25.12 15.11 -15.94
N ALA A 252 23.90 14.83 -16.42
CA ALA A 252 23.17 15.74 -17.31
C ALA A 252 22.81 17.07 -16.62
N LEU A 253 22.40 17.04 -15.35
CA LEU A 253 22.11 18.26 -14.58
C LEU A 253 23.38 19.09 -14.38
N VAL A 254 24.51 18.47 -14.05
CA VAL A 254 25.80 19.16 -13.92
C VAL A 254 26.23 19.77 -15.26
N ALA A 255 26.08 19.03 -16.36
CA ALA A 255 26.36 19.55 -17.70
C ALA A 255 25.46 20.74 -18.05
N LEU A 256 24.18 20.69 -17.68
CA LEU A 256 23.25 21.81 -17.86
C LEU A 256 23.66 23.04 -17.06
N ILE A 257 24.05 22.87 -15.77
CA ILE A 257 24.54 23.96 -14.93
C ILE A 257 25.85 24.56 -15.48
N ALA A 258 26.76 23.72 -15.99
CA ALA A 258 27.98 24.20 -16.63
C ALA A 258 27.67 24.96 -17.92
N PHE A 259 26.71 24.49 -18.71
CA PHE A 259 26.25 25.15 -19.92
C PHE A 259 25.59 26.51 -19.62
N THR A 260 24.78 26.62 -18.57
CA THR A 260 24.20 27.91 -18.18
C THR A 260 25.28 28.89 -17.73
N LEU A 261 26.26 28.46 -16.93
CA LEU A 261 27.39 29.31 -16.53
C LEU A 261 28.25 29.75 -17.72
N ALA A 262 28.41 28.89 -18.74
CA ALA A 262 29.16 29.22 -19.94
C ALA A 262 28.41 30.18 -20.88
N THR A 263 27.08 30.16 -20.87
CA THR A 263 26.24 30.95 -21.79
C THR A 263 25.66 32.22 -21.17
N THR A 264 25.74 32.41 -19.84
CA THR A 264 25.35 33.66 -19.19
C THR A 264 26.28 34.81 -19.58
N PRO A 265 25.79 35.86 -20.28
CA PRO A 265 26.58 37.05 -20.57
C PRO A 265 26.92 37.74 -19.25
N GLY A 266 28.21 37.84 -18.94
CA GLY A 266 28.72 38.22 -17.61
C GLY A 266 28.62 39.69 -17.26
N HIS A 267 27.63 40.45 -17.75
CA HIS A 267 27.53 41.89 -17.50
C HIS A 267 26.17 42.19 -16.86
N TYR A 268 26.15 42.15 -15.53
CA TYR A 268 25.14 42.88 -14.77
C TYR A 268 25.52 44.35 -14.84
N GLU A 269 24.86 45.11 -15.71
CA GLU A 269 24.93 46.57 -15.68
C GLU A 269 24.04 47.02 -14.51
N PRO A 270 24.59 47.52 -13.40
CA PRO A 270 23.77 48.06 -12.33
C PRO A 270 22.95 49.22 -12.90
N VAL A 271 21.63 49.15 -12.75
CA VAL A 271 20.76 50.29 -13.06
C VAL A 271 21.09 51.38 -12.06
N ASP A 272 21.74 52.45 -12.52
CA ASP A 272 21.92 53.68 -11.75
C ASP A 272 20.54 54.30 -11.53
N CYS A 273 19.88 53.93 -10.42
CA CYS A 273 18.74 54.68 -9.92
C CYS A 273 19.26 56.08 -9.56
N PRO A 274 18.75 57.16 -10.16
CA PRO A 274 19.20 58.51 -9.81
C PRO A 274 18.91 58.73 -8.33
N SER A 275 19.98 58.85 -7.54
CA SER A 275 19.90 59.27 -6.14
C SER A 275 19.22 60.64 -6.12
N THR A 276 17.95 60.66 -5.73
CA THR A 276 17.20 61.89 -5.50
C THR A 276 17.80 62.57 -4.28
N ALA A 277 18.76 63.46 -4.52
CA ALA A 277 19.34 64.32 -3.51
C ALA A 277 19.38 65.76 -4.04
N ASP A 278 18.19 66.29 -4.29
CA ASP A 278 17.83 67.71 -4.11
C ASP A 278 16.30 67.71 -3.98
N GLY A 279 15.60 68.27 -3.00
CA GLY A 279 15.90 69.09 -1.85
C GLY A 279 14.52 69.40 -1.24
N ARG A 280 14.36 69.23 0.08
CA ARG A 280 13.45 70.02 0.93
C ARG A 280 12.10 70.48 0.32
N ALA A 281 11.05 69.65 0.36
CA ALA A 281 9.64 70.06 0.57
C ALA A 281 8.62 68.89 0.49
N GLU A 282 8.76 67.81 1.25
CA GLU A 282 7.64 66.84 1.37
C GLU A 282 7.76 65.95 2.63
N ARG A 283 7.88 66.57 3.81
CA ARG A 283 7.92 65.85 5.11
C ARG A 283 6.62 65.88 5.91
N ASP A 284 5.53 66.44 5.39
CA ASP A 284 4.31 66.62 6.20
C ASP A 284 3.10 65.75 5.81
N THR A 285 3.12 65.03 4.68
CA THR A 285 1.91 64.31 4.22
C THR A 285 1.97 62.79 4.33
N ARG A 286 3.13 62.20 4.69
CA ARG A 286 3.28 60.73 4.77
C ARG A 286 2.97 60.14 6.15
N GLY A 287 3.04 60.94 7.21
CA GLY A 287 2.65 60.50 8.57
C GLY A 287 1.15 60.33 8.77
N ALA A 288 0.33 61.09 8.03
CA ALA A 288 -1.13 61.06 8.18
C ALA A 288 -1.80 59.89 7.43
N ARG A 289 -1.23 59.40 6.33
CA ARG A 289 -1.88 58.36 5.48
C ARG A 289 -1.63 56.91 5.93
N GLN A 290 -0.62 56.65 6.77
CA GLN A 290 -0.35 55.28 7.26
C GLN A 290 -1.27 54.86 8.42
N HIS A 291 -1.80 55.80 9.20
CA HIS A 291 -2.76 55.47 10.27
C HIS A 291 -4.19 55.23 9.76
N GLU A 292 -4.52 55.71 8.56
CA GLU A 292 -5.86 55.52 7.97
C GLU A 292 -5.97 54.17 7.22
N CYS A 293 -4.92 53.77 6.48
CA CYS A 293 -4.93 52.50 5.74
C CYS A 293 -4.81 51.25 6.64
N ALA A 294 -4.22 51.38 7.84
CA ALA A 294 -4.17 50.30 8.82
C ALA A 294 -5.53 50.05 9.52
N ARG A 295 -6.45 51.03 9.54
CA ARG A 295 -7.81 50.84 10.07
C ARG A 295 -8.76 50.22 9.04
N GLU A 296 -8.61 50.52 7.76
CA GLU A 296 -9.46 49.98 6.69
C GLU A 296 -9.25 48.48 6.43
N VAL A 297 -8.02 47.97 6.58
CA VAL A 297 -7.74 46.54 6.38
C VAL A 297 -8.25 45.70 7.56
N SER A 298 -8.37 46.28 8.77
CA SER A 298 -8.91 45.58 9.96
C SER A 298 -10.44 45.57 10.04
N SER A 299 -11.13 46.51 9.37
CA SER A 299 -12.60 46.49 9.27
C SER A 299 -13.10 45.55 8.17
N ARG A 300 -12.32 45.38 7.10
CA ARG A 300 -12.70 44.54 5.95
C ARG A 300 -12.52 43.03 6.18
N SER A 301 -11.74 42.63 7.19
CA SER A 301 -11.61 41.22 7.62
C SER A 301 -12.69 40.76 8.62
N ARG A 302 -13.59 41.66 9.06
CA ARG A 302 -14.72 41.33 9.95
C ARG A 302 -16.08 41.18 9.25
N HIS A 303 -16.14 41.33 7.92
CA HIS A 303 -17.38 41.20 7.16
C HIS A 303 -17.21 40.30 5.93
N LEU A 304 -16.84 39.04 6.14
CA LEU A 304 -17.07 37.95 5.20
C LEU A 304 -17.29 36.64 5.98
N THR A 305 -18.29 36.66 6.87
CA THR A 305 -19.05 35.45 7.20
C THR A 305 -20.13 35.29 6.13
N PRO A 306 -20.25 34.12 5.47
CA PRO A 306 -21.41 33.83 4.65
C PRO A 306 -22.57 33.48 5.59
N ALA A 307 -23.52 34.40 5.71
CA ALA A 307 -24.83 34.12 6.28
C ALA A 307 -25.85 34.05 5.13
N GLY A 308 -26.63 32.96 5.15
CA GLY A 308 -27.91 32.83 4.46
C GLY A 308 -27.91 31.71 3.42
N CYS A 309 -28.80 30.74 3.44
CA CYS A 309 -29.86 30.35 4.36
C CYS A 309 -30.42 29.03 3.78
N LEU A 310 -30.90 28.12 4.62
CA LEU A 310 -32.24 27.52 4.47
C LEU A 310 -32.56 26.75 5.77
N GLU A 311 -33.61 27.23 6.44
CA GLU A 311 -34.55 26.49 7.31
C GLU A 311 -34.93 25.14 6.63
N GLU A 312 -35.37 24.07 7.29
CA GLU A 312 -36.43 23.97 8.29
C GLU A 312 -36.54 22.48 8.70
N ALA A 313 -36.73 22.17 9.99
CA ALA A 313 -37.54 21.04 10.50
C ALA A 313 -37.25 20.77 12.00
N ALA A 314 -38.08 21.34 12.89
CA ALA A 314 -38.75 20.62 13.99
C ALA A 314 -39.36 21.60 15.03
N GLY A 315 -40.70 21.58 15.14
CA GLY A 315 -41.37 21.48 16.44
C GLY A 315 -42.10 22.71 16.99
N GLN A 316 -43.33 22.94 16.52
CA GLN A 316 -44.55 22.96 17.34
C GLN A 316 -45.82 23.00 16.46
#